data_AF-A0A317ZUS9-F1
#
_entry.id   AF-A0A317ZUS9-F1
#
_cell.length_a   1.000
_cell.length_b   1.000
_cell.length_c   1.000
_cell.angle_alpha   90.00
_cell.angle_beta   90.00
_cell.angle_gamma   90.00
#
_symmetry.space_group_name_H-M   'P 1'
#
loop_
_entity.id
_entity.type
_entity.pdbx_description
1 polymer ?
#
loop_
_entity_poly.entity_id
_entity_poly.type
_entity_poly.pdbx_seq_one_letter_code
_entity_poly.pdbx_strand_id
1 'polypeptide(L)'
;MAQTKTTKKNIALTPAPVKNADKKAIKALAQAEKAVDSAREAVKASSKKLRKEALALHKKTEKLAAKLAKAAQQLATEVGRANQSVLATVKSKKAAPQKSAGTVMAEHAASRTALTVPHTTVKTPLSSPPRSTTPTLIELRNRAKEQKITGYSRMNKAALVAAVNSSH
;
A
#
# COMPACT_ATOMS: atom_id res chain seq x y z
N MET A 1 71.49 20.09 -58.31
CA MET A 1 70.81 19.98 -56.99
C MET A 1 69.45 20.66 -57.09
N ALA A 2 68.36 19.88 -57.22
CA ALA A 2 67.01 20.42 -57.41
C ALA A 2 66.18 20.18 -56.14
N GLN A 3 65.65 21.25 -55.56
CA GLN A 3 64.87 21.26 -54.32
C GLN A 3 63.42 20.85 -54.59
N THR A 4 62.91 19.87 -53.85
CA THR A 4 61.50 19.47 -53.86
C THR A 4 60.70 20.35 -52.88
N LYS A 5 59.90 21.27 -53.43
CA LYS A 5 58.95 22.07 -52.63
C LYS A 5 57.71 21.24 -52.33
N THR A 6 57.56 20.81 -51.08
CA THR A 6 56.33 20.17 -50.58
C THR A 6 55.27 21.24 -50.31
N THR A 7 54.26 21.30 -51.18
CA THR A 7 53.09 22.16 -50.99
C THR A 7 52.12 21.46 -50.03
N LYS A 8 52.07 21.92 -48.78
CA LYS A 8 51.04 21.54 -47.80
C LYS A 8 49.69 22.07 -48.28
N LYS A 9 48.89 21.20 -48.92
CA LYS A 9 47.51 21.49 -49.30
C LYS A 9 46.64 21.40 -48.05
N ASN A 10 46.30 22.56 -47.47
CA ASN A 10 45.36 22.68 -46.37
C ASN A 10 43.95 22.38 -46.92
N ILE A 11 43.48 21.14 -46.70
CA ILE A 11 42.12 20.73 -47.07
C ILE A 11 41.20 21.28 -45.98
N ALA A 12 40.68 22.48 -46.20
CA ALA A 12 39.54 23.00 -45.46
C ALA A 12 38.37 22.03 -45.63
N LEU A 13 37.99 21.37 -44.54
CA LEU A 13 36.83 20.47 -44.46
C LEU A 13 35.56 21.33 -44.54
N THR A 14 35.19 21.74 -45.74
CA THR A 14 33.89 22.34 -46.01
C THR A 14 32.82 21.24 -45.91
N PRO A 15 31.73 21.44 -45.14
CA PRO A 15 30.70 20.43 -45.04
C PRO A 15 30.03 20.26 -46.40
N ALA A 16 30.10 19.04 -46.94
CA ALA A 16 29.38 18.66 -48.14
C ALA A 16 27.88 19.01 -48.02
N PRO A 17 27.18 19.31 -49.13
CA PRO A 17 25.76 19.67 -49.09
C PRO A 17 24.95 18.49 -48.53
N VAL A 18 24.61 18.57 -47.24
CA VAL A 18 23.71 17.64 -46.56
C VAL A 18 22.40 17.58 -47.34
N LYS A 19 22.07 16.37 -47.81
CA LYS A 19 20.87 16.14 -48.60
C LYS A 19 19.66 16.49 -47.71
N ASN A 20 18.53 16.89 -48.31
CA ASN A 20 17.34 17.31 -47.55
C ASN A 20 16.85 16.26 -46.53
N ALA A 21 17.15 14.97 -46.78
CA ALA A 21 16.91 13.87 -45.84
C ALA A 21 17.75 14.00 -44.55
N ASP A 22 19.03 14.34 -44.65
CA ASP A 22 19.94 14.48 -43.52
C ASP A 22 19.52 15.65 -42.60
N LYS A 23 19.09 16.77 -43.19
CA LYS A 23 18.56 17.91 -42.43
C LYS A 23 17.29 17.56 -41.65
N LYS A 24 16.41 16.72 -42.22
CA LYS A 24 15.22 16.21 -41.53
C LYS A 24 15.61 15.27 -40.39
N ALA A 25 16.57 14.38 -40.63
CA ALA A 25 17.09 13.47 -39.60
C ALA A 25 17.69 14.23 -38.40
N ILE A 26 18.52 15.25 -38.65
CA ILE A 26 19.12 16.08 -37.59
C ILE A 26 18.03 16.79 -36.77
N LYS A 27 17.01 17.36 -37.44
CA LYS A 27 15.88 18.01 -36.75
C LYS A 27 15.06 17.02 -35.93
N ALA A 28 14.79 15.84 -36.47
CA ALA A 28 14.07 14.79 -35.75
C ALA A 28 14.84 14.31 -34.51
N LEU A 29 16.16 14.17 -34.63
CA LEU A 29 17.03 13.81 -33.51
C LEU A 29 16.97 14.88 -32.41
N ALA A 30 17.15 16.16 -32.77
CA ALA A 30 17.06 17.26 -31.81
C ALA A 30 15.68 17.38 -31.13
N GLN A 31 14.59 17.05 -31.84
CA GLN A 31 13.25 17.00 -31.24
C GLN A 31 13.11 15.81 -30.28
N ALA A 32 13.65 14.65 -30.64
CA ALA A 32 13.64 13.48 -29.78
C ALA A 32 14.42 13.72 -28.49
N GLU A 33 15.59 14.35 -28.56
CA GLU A 33 16.38 14.73 -27.37
C GLU A 33 15.61 15.67 -26.44
N LYS A 34 15.00 16.72 -26.99
CA LYS A 34 14.16 17.64 -26.21
C LYS A 34 12.98 16.93 -25.54
N ALA A 35 12.36 15.98 -26.24
CA ALA A 35 11.26 15.19 -25.68
C ALA A 35 11.74 14.30 -24.52
N VAL A 36 12.91 13.68 -24.65
CA VAL A 36 13.52 12.85 -23.59
C VAL A 36 13.85 13.71 -22.36
N ASP A 37 14.43 14.89 -22.55
CA ASP A 37 14.76 15.78 -21.43
C ASP A 37 13.51 16.30 -20.73
N SER A 38 12.48 16.70 -21.48
CA SER A 38 11.18 17.08 -20.92
C SER A 38 10.55 15.95 -20.11
N ALA A 39 10.60 14.72 -20.62
CA ALA A 39 10.10 13.54 -19.91
C ALA A 39 10.89 13.28 -18.62
N ARG A 40 12.22 13.42 -18.66
CA ARG A 40 13.09 13.27 -17.47
C ARG A 40 12.76 14.31 -16.40
N GLU A 41 12.57 15.57 -16.78
CA GLU A 41 12.20 16.63 -15.84
C GLU A 41 10.80 16.39 -15.25
N ALA A 42 9.84 15.94 -16.05
CA ALA A 42 8.51 15.56 -15.55
C ALA A 42 8.59 14.41 -14.53
N VAL A 43 9.40 13.39 -14.79
CA VAL A 43 9.63 12.28 -13.86
C VAL A 43 10.31 12.76 -12.57
N LYS A 44 11.31 13.63 -12.66
CA LYS A 44 11.97 14.21 -11.49
C LYS A 44 10.99 15.02 -10.63
N ALA A 45 10.17 15.88 -11.26
CA ALA A 45 9.17 16.67 -10.57
C ALA A 45 8.12 15.80 -9.88
N SER A 46 7.61 14.78 -10.58
CA SER A 46 6.66 13.81 -10.02
C SER A 46 7.27 13.04 -8.84
N SER A 47 8.48 12.49 -9.01
CA SER A 47 9.20 11.77 -7.96
C SER A 47 9.42 12.64 -6.72
N LYS A 48 9.78 13.91 -6.91
CA LYS A 48 9.95 14.86 -5.80
C LYS A 48 8.64 15.09 -5.04
N LYS A 49 7.51 15.22 -5.73
CA LYS A 49 6.19 15.36 -5.10
C LYS A 49 5.82 14.11 -4.31
N LEU A 50 5.98 12.93 -4.90
CA LEU A 50 5.72 11.65 -4.24
C LEU A 50 6.58 11.45 -2.99
N ARG A 51 7.87 11.80 -3.04
CA ARG A 51 8.75 11.75 -1.86
C ARG A 51 8.27 12.68 -0.75
N LYS A 52 7.81 13.89 -1.07
CA LYS A 52 7.24 14.82 -0.08
C LYS A 52 5.97 14.26 0.57
N GLU A 53 5.07 13.70 -0.23
CA GLU A 53 3.84 13.08 0.27
C GLU A 53 4.14 11.86 1.16
N ALA A 54 5.09 11.01 0.74
CA ALA A 54 5.54 9.87 1.52
C ALA A 54 6.11 10.29 2.89
N LEU A 55 6.94 11.33 2.93
CA LEU A 55 7.47 11.87 4.20
C LEU A 55 6.36 12.46 5.08
N ALA A 56 5.38 13.14 4.49
CA ALA A 56 4.25 13.69 5.23
C ALA A 56 3.37 12.58 5.83
N LEU A 57 3.10 11.52 5.06
CA LEU A 57 2.39 10.34 5.54
C LEU A 57 3.16 9.64 6.65
N HIS A 58 4.47 9.44 6.48
CA HIS A 58 5.34 8.86 7.51
C HIS A 58 5.26 9.64 8.83
N LYS A 59 5.35 10.98 8.78
CA LYS A 59 5.21 11.82 9.97
C LYS A 59 3.83 11.68 10.63
N LYS A 60 2.77 11.52 9.84
CA LYS A 60 1.40 11.29 10.37
C LYS A 60 1.30 9.92 11.04
N THR A 61 1.83 8.88 10.41
CA THR A 61 1.79 7.52 10.97
C THR A 61 2.62 7.42 12.24
N GLU A 62 3.79 8.05 12.29
CA GLU A 62 4.64 8.11 13.50
C GLU A 62 3.90 8.81 14.66
N LYS A 63 3.23 9.94 14.39
CA LYS A 63 2.42 10.63 15.41
C LYS A 63 1.24 9.76 15.90
N LEU A 64 0.55 9.08 15.00
CA LEU A 64 -0.54 8.18 15.38
C LEU A 64 -0.02 6.98 16.18
N ALA A 65 1.08 6.37 15.75
CA ALA A 65 1.73 5.28 16.47
C ALA A 65 2.14 5.71 17.88
N ALA A 66 2.73 6.91 18.04
CA ALA A 66 3.09 7.45 19.36
C ALA A 66 1.86 7.68 20.26
N LYS A 67 0.73 8.14 19.70
CA LYS A 67 -0.54 8.28 20.45
C LYS A 67 -1.07 6.92 20.90
N LEU A 68 -1.07 5.93 20.01
CA LEU A 68 -1.50 4.57 20.33
C LEU A 68 -0.60 3.92 21.39
N ALA A 69 0.72 4.10 21.29
CA ALA A 69 1.67 3.62 22.29
C ALA A 69 1.42 4.25 23.67
N LYS A 70 1.16 5.56 23.72
CA LYS A 70 0.80 6.25 24.97
C LYS A 70 -0.53 5.74 25.56
N ALA A 71 -1.55 5.58 24.73
CA ALA A 71 -2.84 5.04 25.16
C ALA A 71 -2.70 3.60 25.69
N ALA A 72 -1.90 2.77 25.02
CA ALA A 72 -1.61 1.41 25.46
C ALA A 72 -0.85 1.39 26.81
N GLN A 73 0.10 2.30 27.00
CA GLN A 73 0.80 2.45 28.29
C GLN A 73 -0.17 2.88 29.41
N GLN A 74 -1.06 3.84 29.15
CA GLN A 74 -2.06 4.26 30.13
C GLN A 74 -2.97 3.10 30.53
N LEU A 75 -3.52 2.37 29.56
CA LEU A 75 -4.33 1.18 29.81
C LEU A 75 -3.55 0.13 30.62
N ALA A 76 -2.28 -0.14 30.28
CA ALA A 76 -1.46 -1.08 31.04
C ALA A 76 -1.24 -0.61 32.50
N THR A 77 -1.04 0.70 32.74
CA THR A 77 -0.90 1.24 34.09
C THR A 77 -2.21 1.19 34.88
N GLU A 78 -3.35 1.46 34.25
CA GLU A 78 -4.67 1.38 34.89
C GLU A 78 -5.03 -0.07 35.23
N VAL A 79 -4.81 -1.01 34.31
CA VAL A 79 -4.99 -2.45 34.56
C VAL A 79 -4.07 -2.92 35.68
N GLY A 80 -2.81 -2.48 35.70
CA GLY A 80 -1.88 -2.77 36.78
C GLY A 80 -2.35 -2.25 38.14
N ARG A 81 -2.86 -1.02 38.20
CA ARG A 81 -3.44 -0.43 39.43
C ARG A 81 -4.72 -1.14 39.87
N ALA A 82 -5.61 -1.45 38.94
CA ALA A 82 -6.84 -2.20 39.22
C ALA A 82 -6.50 -3.56 39.82
N ASN A 83 -5.57 -4.31 39.23
CA ASN A 83 -5.14 -5.61 39.74
C ASN A 83 -4.50 -5.53 41.13
N GLN A 84 -3.70 -4.49 41.43
CA GLN A 84 -3.16 -4.26 42.77
C GLN A 84 -4.25 -3.95 43.81
N SER A 85 -5.28 -3.19 43.41
CA SER A 85 -6.46 -2.91 44.24
C SER A 85 -7.27 -4.17 44.57
N VAL A 86 -7.47 -5.07 43.60
CA VAL A 86 -8.15 -6.36 43.84
C VAL A 86 -7.33 -7.26 44.78
N LEU A 87 -6.01 -7.31 44.60
CA LEU A 87 -5.11 -8.05 45.49
C LEU A 87 -5.11 -7.51 46.94
N ALA A 88 -5.27 -6.20 47.14
CA ALA A 88 -5.37 -5.59 48.46
C ALA A 88 -6.73 -5.89 49.15
N THR A 89 -7.83 -6.00 48.41
CA THR A 89 -9.15 -6.33 48.97
C THR A 89 -9.33 -7.83 49.28
N VAL A 90 -8.58 -8.71 48.62
CA VAL A 90 -8.55 -10.15 48.99
C VAL A 90 -7.70 -10.40 50.24
N LYS A 91 -6.65 -9.59 50.48
CA LYS A 91 -5.79 -9.72 51.67
C LYS A 91 -6.44 -9.26 52.98
N SER A 92 -7.48 -8.43 52.93
CA SER A 92 -8.21 -7.94 54.12
C SER A 92 -9.45 -8.76 54.49
N LYS A 93 -9.76 -9.82 53.74
CA LYS A 93 -10.80 -10.81 54.09
C LYS A 93 -10.20 -12.21 54.20
N LYS A 94 -9.29 -12.41 55.16
CA LYS A 94 -8.90 -13.74 55.63
C LYS A 94 -9.34 -13.95 57.08
N ALA A 95 -10.65 -14.04 57.26
CA ALA A 95 -11.26 -14.76 58.36
C ALA A 95 -12.44 -15.58 57.81
N ALA A 96 -12.33 -16.90 58.01
CA ALA A 96 -13.30 -17.98 57.85
C ALA A 96 -13.58 -18.56 56.43
N PRO A 97 -13.59 -19.91 56.30
CA PRO A 97 -13.64 -20.64 55.03
C PRO A 97 -15.07 -21.09 54.68
N GLN A 98 -15.39 -21.19 53.37
CA GLN A 98 -16.51 -22.01 52.92
C GLN A 98 -16.02 -23.10 51.98
N LYS A 99 -16.29 -24.33 52.44
CA LYS A 99 -16.25 -25.59 51.71
C LYS A 99 -17.39 -25.63 50.69
N SER A 100 -17.06 -26.04 49.46
CA SER A 100 -17.84 -26.97 48.62
C SER A 100 -17.08 -27.11 47.30
N ALA A 101 -16.34 -28.20 47.08
CA ALA A 101 -16.84 -29.47 46.53
C ALA A 101 -17.39 -29.29 45.09
N GLY A 102 -16.63 -29.76 44.10
CA GLY A 102 -17.07 -29.75 42.70
C GLY A 102 -15.99 -30.17 41.69
N THR A 103 -15.66 -31.46 41.69
CA THR A 103 -15.40 -32.27 40.48
C THR A 103 -14.19 -31.95 39.60
N VAL A 104 -13.15 -32.76 39.84
CA VAL A 104 -12.16 -33.29 38.90
C VAL A 104 -12.73 -33.62 37.51
N MET A 105 -11.98 -33.28 36.45
CA MET A 105 -11.58 -34.21 35.38
C MET A 105 -10.48 -33.55 34.53
N ALA A 106 -9.32 -34.17 34.57
CA ALA A 106 -8.12 -33.88 33.79
C ALA A 106 -8.38 -34.15 32.29
N GLU A 107 -7.89 -33.29 31.40
CA GLU A 107 -6.69 -33.55 30.59
C GLU A 107 -6.86 -34.70 29.56
N HIS A 108 -7.09 -34.32 28.29
CA HIS A 108 -6.61 -35.05 27.10
C HIS A 108 -6.28 -33.97 26.06
N ALA A 109 -5.00 -33.66 25.86
CA ALA A 109 -4.07 -34.36 24.99
C ALA A 109 -4.11 -33.82 23.55
N ALA A 110 -3.00 -33.16 23.21
CA ALA A 110 -2.32 -33.15 21.92
C ALA A 110 -3.13 -33.52 20.66
N SER A 111 -3.21 -32.57 19.73
CA SER A 111 -3.24 -32.88 18.31
C SER A 111 -2.19 -32.03 17.59
N ARG A 112 -0.95 -32.52 17.65
CA ARG A 112 0.12 -32.25 16.69
C ARG A 112 0.26 -33.49 15.83
N THR A 113 0.17 -33.32 14.51
CA THR A 113 0.64 -34.15 13.35
C THR A 113 -0.45 -34.15 12.27
N ALA A 114 -0.19 -34.10 10.97
CA ALA A 114 1.03 -34.03 10.18
C ALA A 114 0.69 -33.49 8.77
N LEU A 115 1.75 -33.14 8.06
CA LEU A 115 1.85 -32.84 6.63
C LEU A 115 0.80 -33.48 5.70
N THR A 116 0.21 -32.66 4.84
CA THR A 116 -0.08 -33.04 3.45
C THR A 116 -0.03 -31.78 2.59
N VAL A 117 0.97 -31.70 1.71
CA VAL A 117 1.01 -30.78 0.54
C VAL A 117 0.71 -31.68 -0.65
N PRO A 118 -0.20 -31.31 -1.59
CA PRO A 118 0.25 -30.51 -2.73
C PRO A 118 -0.73 -29.43 -3.25
N HIS A 119 -0.13 -28.34 -3.73
CA HIS A 119 -0.50 -27.54 -4.91
C HIS A 119 -1.90 -26.87 -5.04
N THR A 120 -1.94 -25.54 -4.88
CA THR A 120 -2.14 -24.51 -5.94
C THR A 120 -2.82 -23.23 -5.40
N THR A 121 -2.28 -22.07 -5.82
CA THR A 121 -2.84 -20.70 -5.73
C THR A 121 -3.11 -20.10 -4.34
N VAL A 122 -2.22 -19.18 -3.96
CA VAL A 122 -2.28 -18.33 -2.77
C VAL A 122 -3.54 -17.46 -2.80
N LYS A 123 -4.56 -17.82 -2.03
CA LYS A 123 -5.58 -16.89 -1.50
C LYS A 123 -5.14 -16.47 -0.10
N THR A 124 -4.61 -15.26 0.02
CA THR A 124 -4.34 -14.61 1.29
C THR A 124 -5.64 -14.45 2.09
N PRO A 125 -5.73 -14.91 3.36
CA PRO A 125 -6.88 -14.63 4.20
C PRO A 125 -6.89 -13.17 4.65
N LEU A 126 -8.09 -12.60 4.55
CA LEU A 126 -8.53 -11.25 4.91
C LEU A 126 -7.93 -10.68 6.21
N SER A 127 -7.33 -9.50 6.12
CA SER A 127 -7.40 -8.49 7.18
C SER A 127 -8.65 -7.65 6.93
N SER A 128 -9.65 -7.78 7.80
CA SER A 128 -10.88 -7.00 7.75
C SER A 128 -10.59 -5.51 8.01
N PRO A 129 -10.86 -4.60 7.04
CA PRO A 129 -10.77 -3.17 7.30
C PRO A 129 -11.90 -2.72 8.26
N PRO A 130 -11.72 -1.61 8.99
CA PRO A 130 -12.75 -1.06 9.88
C PRO A 130 -14.06 -0.86 9.13
N ARG A 131 -15.19 -1.27 9.74
CA ARG A 131 -16.55 -1.07 9.22
C ARG A 131 -16.78 0.40 8.88
N SER A 132 -16.51 0.79 7.64
CA SER A 132 -17.06 2.02 7.10
C SER A 132 -18.56 1.81 6.97
N THR A 133 -19.35 2.64 7.65
CA THR A 133 -20.81 2.64 7.55
C THR A 133 -21.32 2.92 6.14
N THR A 134 -20.43 3.36 5.24
CA THR A 134 -20.69 3.51 3.82
C THR A 134 -20.33 2.22 3.07
N PRO A 135 -21.27 1.62 2.31
CA PRO A 135 -20.99 0.41 1.55
C PRO A 135 -19.90 0.68 0.50
N THR A 136 -18.99 -0.28 0.36
CA THR A 136 -17.94 -0.23 -0.65
C THR A 136 -18.51 -0.54 -2.04
N LEU A 137 -17.81 -0.15 -3.11
CA LEU A 137 -18.26 -0.43 -4.48
C LEU A 137 -18.39 -1.94 -4.75
N ILE A 138 -17.51 -2.74 -4.13
CA ILE A 138 -17.50 -4.19 -4.24
C ILE A 138 -18.75 -4.77 -3.57
N GLU A 139 -19.08 -4.32 -2.36
CA GLU A 139 -20.30 -4.73 -1.66
C GLU A 139 -21.56 -4.37 -2.44
N LEU A 140 -21.62 -3.17 -3.03
CA LEU A 140 -22.76 -2.75 -3.85
C LEU A 140 -22.94 -3.62 -5.09
N ARG A 141 -21.84 -4.02 -5.74
CA ARG A 141 -21.92 -4.94 -6.89
C ARG A 141 -22.36 -6.34 -6.48
N ASN A 142 -21.93 -6.82 -5.32
CA ASN A 142 -22.37 -8.12 -4.80
C ASN A 142 -23.87 -8.11 -4.51
N ARG A 143 -24.37 -7.07 -3.84
CA ARG A 143 -25.81 -6.88 -3.59
C ARG A 143 -26.61 -6.77 -4.89
N ALA A 144 -26.12 -5.98 -5.86
CA ALA A 144 -26.77 -5.86 -7.16
C ALA A 144 -26.80 -7.19 -7.94
N LYS A 145 -25.77 -8.04 -7.79
CA LYS A 145 -25.74 -9.39 -8.37
C LYS A 145 -26.78 -10.31 -7.70
N GLU A 146 -26.88 -10.25 -6.37
CA GLU A 146 -27.88 -11.01 -5.59
C GLU A 146 -29.31 -10.62 -6.00
N GLN A 147 -29.53 -9.32 -6.25
CA GLN A 147 -30.80 -8.76 -6.75
C GLN A 147 -30.99 -8.91 -8.27
N LYS A 148 -30.06 -9.54 -8.98
CA LYS A 148 -30.12 -9.77 -10.45
C LYS A 148 -30.29 -8.48 -11.28
N ILE A 149 -29.74 -7.36 -10.81
CA ILE A 149 -29.77 -6.09 -11.54
C ILE A 149 -28.90 -6.21 -12.80
N THR A 150 -29.48 -6.04 -13.99
CA THR A 150 -28.72 -6.21 -15.25
C THR A 150 -27.78 -5.03 -15.49
N GLY A 151 -26.57 -5.30 -15.96
CA GLY A 151 -25.57 -4.25 -16.23
C GLY A 151 -24.83 -3.71 -15.00
N TYR A 152 -25.05 -4.29 -13.81
CA TYR A 152 -24.44 -3.85 -12.54
C TYR A 152 -22.91 -3.69 -12.57
N SER A 153 -22.21 -4.51 -13.35
CA SER A 153 -20.74 -4.46 -13.47
C SER A 153 -20.24 -3.13 -14.05
N ARG A 154 -21.02 -2.53 -14.96
CA ARG A 154 -20.68 -1.28 -15.67
C ARG A 154 -21.14 -0.03 -14.93
N MET A 155 -21.96 -0.18 -13.89
CA MET A 155 -22.52 0.95 -13.15
C MET A 155 -21.49 1.58 -12.21
N ASN A 156 -21.58 2.91 -12.08
CA ASN A 156 -20.81 3.67 -11.09
C ASN A 156 -21.43 3.51 -9.69
N LYS A 157 -20.72 3.98 -8.65
CA LYS A 157 -21.16 3.81 -7.25
C LYS A 157 -22.55 4.41 -7.00
N ALA A 158 -22.84 5.59 -7.55
CA ALA A 158 -24.12 6.27 -7.33
C ALA A 158 -25.30 5.50 -7.98
N ALA A 159 -25.13 5.08 -9.23
CA ALA A 159 -26.13 4.29 -9.95
C ALA A 159 -26.40 2.94 -9.26
N LEU A 160 -25.36 2.29 -8.72
CA LEU A 160 -25.52 1.06 -7.95
C LEU A 160 -26.30 1.27 -6.66
N VAL A 161 -26.04 2.36 -5.91
CA VAL A 161 -26.81 2.67 -4.69
C VAL A 161 -28.29 2.89 -5.04
N ALA A 162 -28.58 3.67 -6.08
CA ALA A 162 -29.95 3.91 -6.53
C ALA A 162 -30.64 2.60 -6.95
N ALA A 163 -30.00 1.82 -7.81
CA ALA A 163 -30.57 0.58 -8.33
C ALA A 163 -30.82 -0.47 -7.23
N VAL A 164 -29.89 -0.60 -6.26
CA VAL A 164 -30.04 -1.53 -5.14
C VAL A 164 -31.15 -1.09 -4.17
N ASN A 165 -31.33 0.21 -3.98
CA ASN A 165 -32.40 0.75 -3.14
C ASN A 165 -33.78 0.70 -3.84
N SER A 166 -33.83 0.79 -5.16
CA SER A 166 -35.07 0.68 -5.95
C SER A 166 -35.55 -0.76 -6.18
N SER A 167 -34.72 -1.76 -5.90
CA SER A 167 -35.04 -3.18 -6.08
C SER A 167 -35.70 -3.82 -4.83
N HIS A 168 -36.01 -3.02 -3.83
CA HIS A 168 -36.71 -3.39 -2.58
C HIS A 168 -38.11 -2.79 -2.57
#